data_AF-A0A3Q0IU91-F1
#
_entry.id   AF-A0A3Q0IU91-F1
#
_cell.length_a   1.000
_cell.length_b   1.000
_cell.length_c   1.000
_cell.angle_alpha   90.00
_cell.angle_beta   90.00
_cell.angle_gamma   90.00
#
_symmetry.space_group_name_H-M   'P 1'
#
loop_
_entity.id
_entity.type
_entity.pdbx_description
1 polymer ?
#
loop_
_entity_poly.entity_id
_entity_poly.type
_entity_poly.pdbx_seq_one_letter_code
_entity_poly.pdbx_strand_id
1 'polypeptide(L)'
;MTPHKLDRGAKALKRLKVYEGIPPKYARRQRLCVPTALRTVCLKPGRSYCSVGRISHEVGWKYKTIVRHLERKRREKSIEKIKLHTVYLIT
;
A
#
# COMPACT_ATOMS: atom_id res chain seq x y z
N MET A 1 4.84 -13.90 9.51
CA MET A 1 5.51 -14.45 10.71
C MET A 1 6.30 -15.68 10.28
N THR A 2 7.55 -15.50 9.87
CA THR A 2 8.42 -16.59 9.41
C THR A 2 9.42 -16.95 10.51
N PRO A 3 9.88 -18.21 10.60
CA PRO A 3 10.91 -18.62 11.56
C PRO A 3 12.28 -18.05 11.13
N HIS A 4 12.46 -16.74 11.31
CA HIS A 4 13.58 -15.95 10.78
C HIS A 4 14.96 -16.35 11.31
N LYS A 5 15.01 -17.11 12.41
CA LYS A 5 16.25 -17.68 12.96
C LYS A 5 16.76 -18.88 12.14
N LEU A 6 15.88 -19.61 11.45
CA LEU A 6 16.26 -20.71 10.56
C LEU A 6 16.64 -20.14 9.19
N ASP A 7 17.62 -20.76 8.52
CA ASP A 7 18.08 -20.33 7.19
C ASP A 7 16.92 -20.20 6.18
N ARG A 8 16.00 -21.19 6.16
CA ARG A 8 14.79 -21.14 5.32
C ARG A 8 13.93 -19.90 5.61
N GLY A 9 13.74 -19.56 6.88
CA GLY A 9 12.91 -18.42 7.29
C GLY A 9 13.58 -17.08 7.03
N ALA A 10 14.91 -16.99 7.20
CA ALA A 10 15.70 -15.83 6.84
C ALA A 10 15.63 -15.57 5.31
N LYS A 11 15.81 -16.62 4.49
CA LYS A 11 15.65 -16.55 3.03
C LYS A 11 14.26 -16.09 2.61
N ALA A 12 13.20 -16.59 3.27
CA ALA A 12 11.83 -16.17 3.02
C ALA A 12 11.61 -14.68 3.34
N LEU A 13 12.13 -14.19 4.47
CA LEU A 13 12.01 -12.79 4.86
C LEU A 13 12.75 -11.87 3.88
N LYS A 14 13.91 -12.30 3.36
CA LYS A 14 14.68 -11.55 2.36
C LYS A 14 13.96 -11.39 1.01
N ARG A 15 13.00 -12.27 0.69
CA ARG A 15 12.15 -12.18 -0.52
C ARG A 15 11.04 -11.14 -0.36
N LEU A 16 10.57 -10.91 0.86
CA LEU A 16 9.51 -9.94 1.13
C LEU A 16 10.06 -8.51 1.00
N LYS A 17 9.36 -7.67 0.25
CA LYS A 17 9.67 -6.23 0.10
C LYS A 17 8.45 -5.42 0.47
N VAL A 18 8.62 -4.49 1.42
CA VAL A 18 7.55 -3.62 1.93
C VAL A 18 8.00 -2.17 1.74
N TYR A 19 7.06 -1.30 1.35
CA TYR A 19 7.33 0.09 1.05
C TYR A 19 6.24 0.98 1.67
N GLU A 20 6.62 2.20 2.06
CA GLU A 20 5.69 3.26 2.44
C GLU A 20 5.28 4.03 1.19
N GLY A 21 4.00 3.95 0.82
CA GLY A 21 3.52 4.38 -0.49
C GLY A 21 3.90 3.42 -1.62
N ILE A 22 3.67 3.83 -2.87
CA ILE A 22 3.91 2.99 -4.05
C ILE A 22 5.09 3.55 -4.84
N PRO A 23 6.25 2.86 -4.83
CA PRO A 23 7.41 3.29 -5.59
C PRO A 23 7.13 3.36 -7.11
N PRO A 24 7.86 4.21 -7.86
CA PRO A 24 7.68 4.36 -9.32
C PRO A 24 7.77 3.03 -10.08
N LYS A 25 8.64 2.11 -9.64
CA LYS A 25 8.80 0.77 -10.22
C LYS A 25 7.51 -0.06 -10.23
N TYR A 26 6.67 0.09 -9.20
CA TYR A 26 5.45 -0.70 -9.03
C TYR A 26 4.18 0.09 -9.35
N ALA A 27 4.28 1.41 -9.60
CA ALA A 27 3.13 2.26 -9.88
C ALA A 27 2.29 1.83 -11.10
N ARG A 28 2.94 1.18 -12.09
CA ARG A 28 2.29 0.70 -13.33
C ARG A 28 1.83 -0.76 -13.26
N ARG A 29 2.17 -1.50 -12.21
CA ARG A 29 1.80 -2.92 -12.07
C ARG A 29 0.39 -3.02 -11.47
N GLN A 30 -0.38 -4.03 -11.89
CA GLN A 30 -1.65 -4.35 -11.25
C GLN A 30 -1.38 -4.79 -9.81
N ARG A 31 -2.16 -4.24 -8.87
CA ARG A 31 -2.03 -4.53 -7.45
C ARG A 31 -3.16 -5.46 -7.05
N LEU A 32 -2.82 -6.51 -6.32
CA LEU A 32 -3.78 -7.46 -5.79
C LEU A 32 -4.20 -7.05 -4.38
N CYS A 33 -5.44 -7.37 -4.01
CA CYS A 33 -5.99 -7.19 -2.67
C CYS A 33 -6.30 -8.57 -2.09
N VAL A 34 -5.99 -8.80 -0.81
CA VAL A 34 -6.31 -10.04 -0.11
C VAL A 34 -7.64 -9.86 0.61
N PRO A 35 -8.76 -10.45 0.15
CA PRO A 35 -10.09 -10.13 0.67
C PRO A 35 -10.29 -10.57 2.12
N THR A 36 -9.67 -11.68 2.51
CA THR A 36 -9.76 -12.25 3.87
C THR A 36 -9.08 -11.41 4.94
N ALA A 37 -8.26 -10.43 4.55
CA ALA A 37 -7.57 -9.50 5.45
C ALA A 37 -8.11 -8.06 5.33
N LEU A 38 -9.16 -7.82 4.55
CA LEU A 38 -9.76 -6.50 4.41
C LEU A 38 -10.51 -6.13 5.68
N ARG A 39 -10.22 -4.93 6.20
CA ARG A 39 -10.89 -4.35 7.38
C ARG A 39 -12.41 -4.46 7.32
N THR A 40 -13.01 -4.14 6.17
CA THR A 40 -14.47 -4.14 5.96
C THR A 40 -15.08 -5.53 6.05
N VAL A 41 -14.29 -6.57 5.79
CA VAL A 41 -14.71 -7.97 5.86
C VAL A 41 -14.46 -8.52 7.27
N CYS A 42 -13.29 -8.22 7.85
CA CYS A 42 -12.88 -8.79 9.14
C CYS A 42 -13.53 -8.13 10.36
N LEU A 43 -13.88 -6.84 10.29
CA LEU A 43 -14.42 -6.09 11.43
C LEU A 43 -15.88 -5.71 11.20
N LYS A 44 -16.69 -5.85 12.27
CA LYS A 44 -18.06 -5.36 12.28
C LYS A 44 -18.10 -3.82 12.19
N PRO A 45 -19.11 -3.25 11.52
CA PRO A 45 -19.36 -1.80 11.56
C PRO A 45 -19.46 -1.31 13.02
N GLY A 46 -18.92 -0.12 13.30
CA GLY A 46 -18.94 0.49 14.64
C GLY A 46 -17.78 0.10 15.56
N ARG A 47 -16.91 -0.85 15.18
CA ARG A 47 -15.70 -1.16 15.95
C ARG A 47 -14.57 -0.18 15.66
N SER A 48 -13.92 0.31 16.71
CA SER A 48 -12.77 1.22 16.60
C SER A 48 -11.57 0.52 15.96
N TYR A 49 -10.81 1.27 15.16
CA TYR A 49 -9.59 0.81 14.51
C TYR A 49 -8.60 1.96 14.40
N CYS A 50 -7.33 1.62 14.22
CA CYS A 50 -6.27 2.60 14.05
C CYS A 50 -5.59 2.43 12.68
N SER A 51 -5.08 3.52 12.14
CA SER A 51 -4.23 3.50 10.94
C SER A 51 -2.77 3.43 11.35
N VAL A 52 -2.02 2.47 10.78
CA VAL A 52 -0.58 2.32 11.04
C VAL A 52 0.17 3.62 10.75
N GLY A 53 -0.16 4.31 9.65
CA GLY A 53 0.49 5.59 9.31
C GLY A 53 0.20 6.73 10.29
N ARG A 54 -0.88 6.66 11.08
CA ARG A 54 -1.13 7.60 12.18
C ARG A 54 -0.23 7.27 13.37
N ILE A 55 -0.29 6.01 13.84
CA ILE A 55 0.48 5.56 15.00
C ILE A 55 1.98 5.74 14.77
N SER A 56 2.49 5.31 13.61
CA SER A 56 3.92 5.44 13.29
C SER A 56 4.39 6.88 13.42
N HIS A 57 3.58 7.84 13.00
CA HIS A 57 3.92 9.25 13.10
C HIS A 57 3.91 9.78 14.54
N GLU A 58 2.93 9.37 15.34
CA GLU A 58 2.87 9.71 16.78
C GLU A 58 4.07 9.12 17.54
N VAL A 59 4.56 7.94 17.12
CA VAL A 59 5.76 7.28 17.68
C VAL A 59 7.07 7.91 17.17
N GLY A 60 7.01 8.86 16.22
CA GLY A 60 8.18 9.62 15.76
C GLY A 60 8.60 9.35 14.32
N TRP A 61 7.80 8.65 13.52
CA TRP A 61 8.05 8.53 12.08
C TRP A 61 7.81 9.86 11.36
N LYS A 62 8.91 10.44 10.85
CA LYS A 62 8.93 11.81 10.31
C LYS A 62 8.39 11.93 8.89
N TYR A 63 8.38 10.85 8.11
CA TYR A 63 8.16 10.91 6.64
C TYR A 63 6.70 10.90 6.20
N LYS A 64 5.73 11.01 7.12
CA LYS A 64 4.29 10.99 6.83
C LYS A 64 3.87 12.04 5.78
N THR A 65 4.37 13.27 5.91
CA THR A 65 4.02 14.39 5.01
C THR A 65 4.60 14.20 3.61
N ILE A 66 5.86 13.76 3.53
CA ILE A 66 6.57 13.47 2.28
C ILE A 66 5.86 12.36 1.51
N VAL A 67 5.56 11.23 2.17
CA VAL A 67 4.84 10.11 1.53
C VAL A 67 3.46 10.54 1.05
N ARG A 68 2.72 11.36 1.83
CA ARG A 68 1.42 11.91 1.42
C ARG A 68 1.52 12.75 0.15
N HIS A 69 2.53 13.62 0.05
CA HIS A 69 2.73 14.46 -1.13
C HIS A 69 3.06 13.62 -2.37
N LEU A 70 3.95 12.65 -2.24
CA LEU A 70 4.34 11.74 -3.34
C LEU A 70 3.17 10.87 -3.81
N GLU A 71 2.36 10.36 -2.87
CA GLU A 71 1.17 9.58 -3.20
C GLU A 71 0.09 10.40 -3.89
N ARG A 72 -0.10 11.67 -3.52
CA ARG A 72 -1.01 12.59 -4.22
C ARG A 72 -0.59 12.75 -5.68
N LYS A 73 0.68 13.09 -5.92
CA LYS A 73 1.25 13.22 -7.27
C LYS A 73 1.12 11.93 -8.09
N ARG A 74 1.27 10.77 -7.46
CA ARG A 74 1.10 9.45 -8.11
C ARG A 74 -0.36 9.22 -8.51
N ARG A 75 -1.32 9.55 -7.65
CA ARG A 75 -2.76 9.35 -7.91
C ARG A 75 -3.24 10.23 -9.06
N GLU A 76 -2.83 11.49 -9.11
CA GLU A 76 -3.15 12.42 -10.20
C GLU A 76 -2.74 11.82 -11.56
N LYS A 77 -1.48 11.41 -11.69
CA LYS A 77 -0.97 10.73 -12.90
C LYS A 77 -1.73 9.44 -13.24
N SER A 78 -2.15 8.69 -12.21
CA SER A 78 -2.91 7.46 -12.41
C SER A 78 -4.33 7.75 -12.93
N ILE A 79 -4.97 8.81 -12.45
CA ILE A 79 -6.31 9.23 -12.87
C ILE A 79 -6.27 9.74 -14.31
N GLU A 80 -5.29 10.58 -14.66
CA GLU A 80 -5.08 11.04 -16.05
C GLU A 80 -4.96 9.86 -17.02
N LYS A 81 -4.15 8.85 -16.66
CA LYS A 81 -3.98 7.65 -17.47
C LYS A 81 -5.27 6.83 -17.62
N ILE A 82 -6.04 6.69 -16.54
CA ILE A 82 -7.32 5.96 -16.58
C ILE A 82 -8.31 6.71 -17.48
N LYS A 83 -8.43 8.04 -17.33
CA LYS A 83 -9.30 8.88 -18.18
C LYS A 83 -8.97 8.71 -19.66
N LEU A 84 -7.69 8.80 -20.03
CA LEU A 84 -7.24 8.58 -21.41
C LEU A 84 -7.68 7.20 -21.91
N HIS A 85 -7.39 6.14 -21.14
CA HIS A 85 -7.74 4.79 -21.55
C HIS A 85 -9.26 4.56 -21.68
N THR A 86 -10.06 5.15 -20.79
CA THR A 86 -11.53 5.09 -20.86
C THR A 86 -12.06 5.85 -22.08
N VAL A 87 -11.49 7.00 -22.43
CA VAL A 87 -11.89 7.75 -23.63
C VAL A 87 -11.63 6.94 -24.90
N TYR A 88 -10.44 6.33 -25.04
CA TYR A 88 -10.09 5.49 -26.20
C TYR A 88 -10.92 4.20 -26.34
N LEU A 89 -11.59 3.73 -25.29
CA LEU A 89 -12.44 2.54 -25.34
C LEU A 89 -13.92 2.87 -25.63
N ILE A 90 -14.31 4.14 -25.53
CA ILE A 90 -15.69 4.60 -25.74
C ILE A 90 -15.84 5.26 -27.12
N THR A 91 -14.76 5.77 -27.71
CA THR A 91 -14.66 6.18 -29.13
C THR A 91 -14.36 4.99 -30.02
#